data_AF-A0A1I4T2I8-F1
#
_entry.id   AF-A0A1I4T2I8-F1
#
_cell.length_a   1.000
_cell.length_b   1.000
_cell.length_c   1.000
_cell.angle_alpha   90.00
_cell.angle_beta   90.00
_cell.angle_gamma   90.00
#
_symmetry.space_group_name_H-M   'P 1'
#
loop_
_entity.id
_entity.type
_entity.pdbx_description
1 polymer ?
#
loop_
_entity_poly.entity_id
_entity_poly.type
_entity_poly.pdbx_seq_one_letter_code
_entity_poly.pdbx_strand_id
1 'polypeptide(L)'
;MEELSKSTVTLLGVVVGWLLGQGSELLRSHLKNRKLVGALNAELKDLQAHLEKSMERCAKSINTDDAPRATIWPHAITHPIYTQYYPEICLHITSDQRLSINSIYGHIATFNQRLAGDYAPQAIKRGLFLAYVDAKWAYELIDYYFRHNGKRNLADDEAKIREINADFQGFADKI
;
A
#
# COMPACT_ATOMS: atom_id res chain seq x y z
N MET A 1 -20.44 -58.89 -10.51
CA MET A 1 -20.61 -57.43 -10.55
C MET A 1 -21.98 -57.14 -9.96
N GLU A 2 -22.01 -56.55 -8.77
CA GLU A 2 -23.26 -56.18 -8.10
C GLU A 2 -23.83 -54.96 -8.82
N GLU A 3 -25.00 -55.10 -9.44
CA GLU A 3 -25.65 -53.98 -10.13
C GLU A 3 -26.18 -52.97 -9.10
N LEU A 4 -25.66 -51.76 -9.13
CA LEU A 4 -26.14 -50.66 -8.28
C LEU A 4 -27.61 -50.38 -8.59
N SER A 5 -28.43 -50.32 -7.55
CA SER A 5 -29.84 -49.96 -7.70
C SER A 5 -29.99 -48.54 -8.27
N LYS A 6 -31.08 -48.29 -9.01
CA LYS A 6 -31.36 -46.96 -9.60
C LYS A 6 -31.32 -45.84 -8.56
N SER A 7 -31.77 -46.10 -7.34
CA SER A 7 -31.72 -45.13 -6.24
C SER A 7 -30.30 -44.81 -5.82
N THR A 8 -29.40 -45.80 -5.74
CA THR A 8 -27.99 -45.58 -5.42
C THR A 8 -27.29 -44.74 -6.50
N VAL A 9 -27.59 -44.99 -7.78
CA VAL A 9 -27.05 -44.20 -8.90
C VAL A 9 -27.53 -42.75 -8.84
N THR A 10 -28.82 -42.52 -8.56
CA THR A 10 -29.37 -41.17 -8.39
C THR A 10 -28.72 -40.44 -7.20
N LEU A 11 -28.56 -41.12 -6.06
CA LEU A 11 -27.98 -40.52 -4.86
C LEU A 11 -26.50 -40.16 -5.07
N LEU A 12 -25.74 -41.02 -5.75
CA LEU A 12 -24.38 -40.72 -6.20
C LEU A 12 -24.34 -39.49 -7.12
N GLY A 13 -25.25 -39.39 -8.09
CA GLY A 13 -25.35 -38.23 -8.96
C GLY A 13 -25.58 -36.92 -8.21
N VAL A 14 -26.47 -36.93 -7.21
CA VAL A 14 -26.75 -35.76 -6.35
C VAL A 14 -25.53 -35.39 -5.51
N VAL A 15 -24.87 -36.36 -4.87
CA VAL A 15 -23.68 -36.10 -4.04
C VAL A 15 -22.52 -35.57 -4.88
N VAL A 16 -22.26 -36.17 -6.05
CA VAL A 16 -21.22 -35.69 -6.97
C VAL A 16 -21.54 -34.30 -7.49
N GLY A 17 -22.79 -34.03 -7.88
CA GLY A 17 -23.23 -32.70 -8.29
C GLY A 17 -23.05 -31.65 -7.19
N TRP A 18 -23.38 -31.99 -5.95
CA TRP A 18 -23.19 -31.11 -4.79
C TRP A 18 -21.70 -30.85 -4.51
N LEU A 19 -20.85 -31.88 -4.53
CA LEU A 19 -19.41 -31.74 -4.33
C LEU A 19 -18.75 -30.89 -5.42
N LEU A 20 -19.15 -31.07 -6.68
CA LEU A 20 -18.67 -30.24 -7.80
C LEU A 20 -19.11 -28.79 -7.64
N GLY A 21 -20.35 -28.56 -7.20
CA GLY A 21 -20.86 -27.22 -6.89
C GLY A 21 -20.00 -26.52 -5.83
N GLN A 22 -19.82 -27.16 -4.67
CA GLN A 22 -19.02 -26.62 -3.56
C GLN A 22 -17.55 -26.43 -3.94
N GLY A 23 -16.96 -27.38 -4.68
CA GLY A 23 -15.60 -27.27 -5.17
C GLY A 23 -15.40 -26.07 -6.10
N SER A 24 -16.39 -25.81 -6.98
CA SER A 24 -16.35 -24.65 -7.89
C SER A 24 -16.42 -23.32 -7.14
N GLU A 25 -17.23 -23.24 -6.07
CA GLU A 25 -17.35 -22.04 -5.23
C GLU A 25 -16.06 -21.77 -4.45
N LEU A 26 -15.45 -22.80 -3.86
CA LEU A 26 -14.17 -22.69 -3.17
C LEU A 26 -13.06 -22.22 -4.12
N LEU A 27 -12.99 -22.80 -5.33
CA LEU A 27 -12.02 -22.40 -6.33
C LEU A 27 -12.24 -20.93 -6.76
N ARG A 28 -13.49 -20.53 -7.00
CA ARG A 28 -13.82 -19.16 -7.38
C ARG A 28 -13.46 -18.16 -6.28
N SER A 29 -13.74 -18.51 -5.03
CA SER A 29 -13.38 -17.72 -3.85
C SER A 29 -11.86 -17.56 -3.74
N HIS A 30 -11.11 -18.66 -3.85
CA HIS A 30 -9.66 -18.64 -3.79
C HIS A 30 -9.02 -17.78 -4.90
N LEU A 31 -9.55 -17.89 -6.13
CA LEU A 31 -9.11 -17.06 -7.27
C LEU A 31 -9.45 -15.58 -7.06
N LYS A 32 -10.63 -15.26 -6.51
CA LYS A 32 -11.02 -13.88 -6.17
C LYS A 32 -10.03 -13.29 -5.15
N ASN A 33 -9.74 -14.02 -4.07
CA ASN A 33 -8.86 -13.55 -3.01
C ASN A 33 -7.43 -13.31 -3.52
N ARG A 34 -6.92 -14.24 -4.33
CA ARG A 34 -5.61 -14.08 -4.97
C ARG A 34 -5.56 -12.86 -5.89
N LYS A 35 -6.63 -12.58 -6.63
CA LYS A 35 -6.73 -11.37 -7.46
C LYS A 35 -6.76 -10.09 -6.62
N LEU A 36 -7.48 -10.07 -5.49
CA LEU A 36 -7.54 -8.91 -4.60
C LEU A 36 -6.19 -8.60 -3.94
N VAL A 37 -5.49 -9.62 -3.44
CA VAL A 37 -4.13 -9.46 -2.92
C VAL A 37 -3.18 -8.98 -4.03
N GLY A 38 -3.33 -9.51 -5.25
CA GLY A 38 -2.58 -9.06 -6.42
C GLY A 38 -2.85 -7.59 -6.76
N ALA A 39 -4.11 -7.16 -6.70
CA ALA A 39 -4.52 -5.78 -6.94
C ALA A 39 -3.96 -4.82 -5.88
N LEU A 40 -3.92 -5.23 -4.61
CA LEU A 40 -3.29 -4.44 -3.56
C LEU A 40 -1.79 -4.28 -3.80
N ASN A 41 -1.10 -5.36 -4.16
CA ASN A 41 0.32 -5.28 -4.48
C ASN A 41 0.59 -4.42 -5.73
N ALA A 42 -0.32 -4.42 -6.71
CA ALA A 42 -0.23 -3.52 -7.86
C ALA A 42 -0.39 -2.06 -7.42
N GLU A 43 -1.40 -1.77 -6.57
CA GLU A 43 -1.59 -0.44 -5.99
C GLU A 43 -0.34 0.02 -5.23
N LEU A 44 0.26 -0.82 -4.38
CA LEU A 44 1.51 -0.47 -3.67
C LEU A 44 2.65 -0.08 -4.63
N LYS A 45 2.78 -0.74 -5.79
CA LYS A 45 3.80 -0.36 -6.78
C LYS A 45 3.49 0.98 -7.45
N ASP A 46 2.22 1.22 -7.78
CA ASP A 46 1.79 2.50 -8.35
C ASP A 46 1.99 3.64 -7.35
N LEU A 47 1.70 3.37 -6.06
CA LEU A 47 1.98 4.28 -4.96
C LEU A 47 3.47 4.61 -4.88
N GLN A 48 4.35 3.61 -4.96
CA GLN A 48 5.80 3.82 -4.92
C GLN A 48 6.27 4.78 -6.03
N ALA A 49 5.83 4.57 -7.27
CA ALA A 49 6.16 5.44 -8.40
C ALA A 49 5.58 6.86 -8.25
N HIS A 50 4.41 7.00 -7.62
CA HIS A 50 3.83 8.31 -7.32
C HIS A 50 4.64 9.02 -6.22
N LEU A 51 4.98 8.32 -5.15
CA LEU A 51 5.74 8.86 -4.02
C LEU A 51 7.11 9.37 -4.46
N GLU A 52 7.80 8.65 -5.35
CA GLU A 52 9.06 9.09 -5.96
C GLU A 52 8.92 10.47 -6.62
N LYS A 53 7.94 10.63 -7.52
CA LYS A 53 7.66 11.91 -8.19
C LYS A 53 7.23 13.00 -7.22
N SER A 54 6.49 12.65 -6.17
CA SER A 54 6.09 13.60 -5.13
C SER A 54 7.28 14.09 -4.32
N MET A 55 8.21 13.20 -3.97
CA MET A 55 9.47 13.55 -3.30
C MET A 55 10.31 14.49 -4.15
N GLU A 56 10.47 14.21 -5.45
CA GLU A 56 11.18 15.11 -6.38
C GLU A 56 10.57 16.51 -6.42
N ARG A 57 9.23 16.60 -6.48
CA ARG A 57 8.51 17.89 -6.48
C ARG A 57 8.69 18.66 -5.18
N CYS A 58 8.59 17.98 -4.03
CA CYS A 58 8.86 18.59 -2.73
C CYS A 58 10.30 19.09 -2.67
N ALA A 59 11.28 18.24 -3.02
CA ALA A 59 12.70 18.58 -2.97
C ALA A 59 13.04 19.77 -3.87
N LYS A 60 12.52 19.79 -5.11
CA LYS A 60 12.69 20.93 -6.02
C LYS A 60 12.11 22.21 -5.44
N SER A 61 10.92 22.14 -4.86
CA SER A 61 10.25 23.31 -4.27
C SER A 61 10.98 23.84 -3.04
N ILE A 62 11.51 22.96 -2.19
CA ILE A 62 12.28 23.34 -0.98
C ILE A 62 13.59 24.03 -1.37
N ASN A 63 14.29 23.52 -2.40
CA ASN A 63 15.59 24.05 -2.84
C ASN A 63 15.49 25.31 -3.73
N THR A 64 14.28 25.80 -4.03
CA THR A 64 14.11 27.01 -4.86
C THR A 64 14.04 28.27 -3.98
N ASP A 65 14.55 29.40 -4.50
CA ASP A 65 14.46 30.71 -3.87
C ASP A 65 12.99 31.10 -3.57
N ASP A 66 12.77 31.97 -2.58
CA ASP A 66 11.44 32.42 -2.11
C ASP A 66 10.65 33.29 -3.12
N ALA A 67 11.10 33.34 -4.37
CA ALA A 67 10.39 34.05 -5.43
C ALA A 67 9.11 33.28 -5.81
N PRO A 68 7.93 33.95 -5.85
CA PRO A 68 6.68 33.30 -6.22
C PRO A 68 6.76 32.76 -7.66
N ARG A 69 6.62 31.45 -7.81
CA ARG A 69 6.56 30.76 -9.10
C ARG A 69 5.48 29.69 -9.06
N ALA A 70 4.80 29.49 -10.18
CA ALA A 70 3.92 28.36 -10.38
C ALA A 70 4.76 27.07 -10.45
N THR A 71 4.82 26.33 -9.35
CA THR A 71 5.42 25.00 -9.30
C THR A 71 4.33 23.95 -9.28
N ILE A 72 4.58 22.83 -9.97
CA ILE A 72 3.70 21.66 -9.90
C ILE A 72 3.75 21.09 -8.49
N TRP A 73 2.68 21.28 -7.73
CA TRP A 73 2.52 20.78 -6.38
C TRP A 73 2.45 19.23 -6.35
N PRO A 74 2.91 18.56 -5.29
CA PRO A 74 2.59 17.14 -5.09
C PRO A 74 1.08 16.99 -4.95
N HIS A 75 0.51 15.91 -5.46
CA HIS A 75 -0.94 15.70 -5.41
C HIS A 75 -1.28 14.59 -4.41
N ALA A 76 -2.46 14.68 -3.82
CA ALA A 76 -2.97 13.64 -2.95
C ALA A 76 -3.06 12.30 -3.70
N ILE A 77 -2.70 11.23 -3.02
CA ILE A 77 -2.64 9.89 -3.60
C ILE A 77 -3.92 9.14 -3.27
N THR A 78 -4.61 8.68 -4.31
CA THR A 78 -5.79 7.82 -4.19
C THR A 78 -5.37 6.36 -4.03
N HIS A 79 -6.14 5.60 -3.24
CA HIS A 79 -5.87 4.20 -2.95
C HIS A 79 -7.17 3.39 -2.86
N PRO A 80 -7.89 3.22 -3.98
CA PRO A 80 -9.21 2.59 -4.01
C PRO A 80 -9.18 1.13 -3.56
N ILE A 81 -8.11 0.38 -3.82
CA ILE A 81 -8.03 -1.04 -3.47
C ILE A 81 -7.95 -1.21 -1.96
N TYR A 82 -7.05 -0.49 -1.30
CA TYR A 82 -7.00 -0.51 0.16
C TYR A 82 -8.30 -0.01 0.77
N THR A 83 -8.85 1.11 0.27
CA THR A 83 -10.05 1.71 0.85
C THR A 83 -11.27 0.78 0.78
N GLN A 84 -11.48 0.13 -0.37
CA GLN A 84 -12.70 -0.63 -0.63
C GLN A 84 -12.57 -2.10 -0.25
N TYR A 85 -11.41 -2.71 -0.43
CA TYR A 85 -11.24 -4.16 -0.36
C TYR A 85 -10.33 -4.64 0.77
N TYR A 86 -9.69 -3.74 1.54
CA TYR A 86 -8.83 -4.17 2.64
C TYR A 86 -9.52 -5.05 3.70
N PRO A 87 -10.79 -4.83 4.08
CA PRO A 87 -11.49 -5.73 5.00
C PRO A 87 -11.59 -7.18 4.49
N GLU A 88 -11.69 -7.39 3.18
CA GLU A 88 -11.67 -8.74 2.57
C GLU A 88 -10.23 -9.27 2.49
N ILE A 89 -9.28 -8.42 2.08
CA ILE A 89 -7.88 -8.81 1.89
C ILE A 89 -7.21 -9.21 3.21
N CYS A 90 -7.49 -8.49 4.30
CA CYS A 90 -6.81 -8.66 5.59
C CYS A 90 -7.00 -10.07 6.19
N LEU A 91 -8.06 -10.78 5.79
CA LEU A 91 -8.36 -12.17 6.16
C LEU A 91 -7.44 -13.19 5.48
N HIS A 92 -6.76 -12.79 4.39
CA HIS A 92 -5.98 -13.67 3.53
C HIS A 92 -4.47 -13.37 3.53
N ILE A 93 -4.04 -12.45 4.39
CA ILE A 93 -2.62 -12.08 4.57
C ILE A 93 -2.19 -12.27 6.02
N THR A 94 -0.89 -12.35 6.26
CA THR A 94 -0.34 -12.56 7.60
C THR A 94 -0.47 -11.30 8.47
N SER A 95 -0.31 -11.46 9.78
CA SER A 95 -0.33 -10.32 10.70
C SER A 95 0.78 -9.32 10.39
N ASP A 96 1.98 -9.79 10.06
CA ASP A 96 3.13 -8.94 9.73
C ASP A 96 2.88 -8.15 8.44
N GLN A 97 2.25 -8.78 7.45
CA GLN A 97 1.83 -8.11 6.22
C GLN A 97 0.80 -7.02 6.51
N ARG A 98 -0.20 -7.30 7.36
CA ARG A 98 -1.18 -6.29 7.80
C ARG A 98 -0.53 -5.11 8.49
N LEU A 99 0.41 -5.36 9.41
CA LEU A 99 1.15 -4.29 10.10
C LEU A 99 1.92 -3.43 9.11
N SER A 100 2.67 -4.05 8.19
CA SER A 100 3.44 -3.35 7.17
C SER A 100 2.55 -2.49 6.27
N ILE A 101 1.43 -3.06 5.79
CA ILE A 101 0.44 -2.38 4.96
C ILE A 101 -0.17 -1.19 5.72
N ASN A 102 -0.60 -1.40 6.96
CA ASN A 102 -1.19 -0.33 7.77
C ASN A 102 -0.21 0.83 7.99
N SER A 103 1.08 0.55 8.22
CA SER A 103 2.11 1.59 8.32
C SER A 103 2.26 2.38 7.02
N ILE A 104 2.30 1.70 5.86
CA ILE A 104 2.37 2.35 4.55
C ILE A 104 1.19 3.31 4.36
N TYR A 105 -0.04 2.82 4.53
CA TYR A 105 -1.24 3.65 4.33
C TYR A 105 -1.40 4.72 5.41
N GLY A 106 -0.86 4.51 6.62
CA GLY A 106 -0.76 5.54 7.65
C GLY A 106 0.06 6.74 7.16
N HIS A 107 1.26 6.50 6.61
CA HIS A 107 2.08 7.56 6.04
C HIS A 107 1.44 8.21 4.81
N ILE A 108 0.75 7.45 3.95
CA ILE A 108 0.00 8.02 2.81
C ILE A 108 -1.13 8.93 3.29
N ALA A 109 -1.85 8.55 4.35
CA ALA A 109 -2.90 9.38 4.92
C ALA A 109 -2.34 10.68 5.48
N THR A 110 -1.23 10.63 6.24
CA THR A 110 -0.56 11.84 6.76
C THR A 110 0.01 12.70 5.64
N PHE A 111 0.60 12.10 4.60
CA PHE A 111 1.05 12.80 3.40
C PHE A 111 -0.09 13.59 2.75
N ASN A 112 -1.23 12.93 2.50
CA ASN A 112 -2.40 13.58 1.91
C ASN A 112 -2.96 14.70 2.80
N GLN A 113 -2.99 14.50 4.13
CA GLN A 113 -3.41 15.53 5.08
C GLN A 113 -2.48 16.74 5.06
N ARG A 114 -1.16 16.53 4.98
CA ARG A 114 -0.18 17.62 4.88
C ARG A 114 -0.37 18.39 3.58
N LEU A 115 -0.60 17.73 2.46
CA LEU A 115 -0.87 18.43 1.19
C LEU A 115 -2.16 19.25 1.19
N ALA A 116 -3.17 18.82 1.95
CA ALA A 116 -4.43 19.54 2.11
C ALA A 116 -4.37 20.65 3.17
N GLY A 117 -3.24 20.81 3.86
CA GLY A 117 -3.09 21.79 4.92
C GLY A 117 -2.99 23.23 4.38
N ASP A 118 -3.71 24.14 5.01
CA ASP A 118 -3.57 25.58 4.77
C ASP A 118 -2.30 26.10 5.44
N TYR A 119 -1.22 26.21 4.67
CA TYR A 119 0.03 26.81 5.15
C TYR A 119 0.02 28.30 4.91
N ALA A 120 0.36 29.06 5.94
CA ALA A 120 0.78 30.45 5.75
C ALA A 120 1.98 30.49 4.78
N PRO A 121 2.13 31.51 3.92
CA PRO A 121 3.19 31.56 2.91
C PRO A 121 4.60 31.26 3.44
N GLN A 122 4.93 31.78 4.63
CA GLN A 122 6.20 31.56 5.32
C GLN A 122 6.42 30.14 5.84
N ALA A 123 5.37 29.32 5.94
CA ALA A 123 5.41 27.95 6.45
C ALA A 123 5.32 26.89 5.34
N ILE A 124 5.19 27.30 4.07
CA ILE A 124 5.04 26.41 2.91
C ILE A 124 6.20 25.42 2.80
N LYS A 125 7.45 25.88 2.95
CA LYS A 125 8.66 25.03 2.89
C LYS A 125 8.63 23.94 3.96
N ARG A 126 8.22 24.29 5.18
CA ARG A 126 8.05 23.34 6.28
C ARG A 126 6.94 22.32 5.97
N GLY A 127 5.81 22.77 5.42
CA GLY A 127 4.72 21.88 4.99
C GLY A 127 5.18 20.86 3.93
N LEU A 128 5.91 21.33 2.93
CA LEU A 128 6.48 20.50 1.87
C LEU A 128 7.53 19.53 2.38
N PHE A 129 8.35 19.93 3.35
CA PHE A 129 9.31 19.03 3.99
C PHE A 129 8.62 17.92 4.77
N LEU A 130 7.60 18.27 5.55
CA LEU A 130 6.81 17.27 6.24
C LEU A 130 6.14 16.32 5.23
N ALA A 131 5.56 16.82 4.14
CA ALA A 131 5.04 15.95 3.08
C ALA A 131 6.14 15.07 2.47
N TYR A 132 7.34 15.60 2.24
CA TYR A 132 8.50 14.82 1.76
C TYR A 132 8.85 13.67 2.72
N VAL A 133 8.91 13.95 4.03
CA VAL A 133 9.24 12.94 5.05
C VAL A 133 8.24 11.79 5.02
N ASP A 134 6.93 12.08 4.99
CA ASP A 134 5.92 11.01 4.93
C ASP A 134 5.99 10.24 3.62
N ALA A 135 6.26 10.93 2.50
CA ALA A 135 6.39 10.29 1.21
C ALA A 135 7.59 9.33 1.17
N LYS A 136 8.73 9.75 1.73
CA LYS A 136 9.94 8.92 1.85
C LYS A 136 9.71 7.71 2.75
N TRP A 137 9.09 7.88 3.91
CA TRP A 137 8.75 6.76 4.78
C TRP A 137 7.82 5.75 4.08
N ALA A 138 6.76 6.23 3.43
CA ALA A 138 5.87 5.34 2.68
C ALA A 138 6.61 4.60 1.56
N TYR A 139 7.48 5.29 0.81
CA TYR A 139 8.28 4.70 -0.26
C TYR A 139 9.19 3.57 0.25
N GLU A 140 9.95 3.84 1.32
CA GLU A 140 10.90 2.88 1.90
C GLU A 140 10.16 1.70 2.54
N LEU A 141 9.00 1.93 3.16
CA LEU A 141 8.15 0.84 3.67
C LEU A 141 7.62 -0.05 2.55
N ILE A 142 7.23 0.51 1.41
CA ILE A 142 6.80 -0.28 0.25
C ILE A 142 7.96 -1.11 -0.31
N ASP A 143 9.13 -0.52 -0.47
CA ASP A 143 10.32 -1.22 -0.94
C ASP A 143 10.70 -2.36 0.02
N TYR A 144 10.73 -2.09 1.33
CA TYR A 144 11.01 -3.09 2.36
C TYR A 144 9.96 -4.21 2.39
N TYR A 145 8.68 -3.87 2.21
CA TYR A 145 7.59 -4.84 2.09
C TYR A 145 7.84 -5.80 0.92
N PHE A 146 8.23 -5.32 -0.27
CA PHE A 146 8.51 -6.18 -1.40
C PHE A 146 9.79 -7.01 -1.23
N ARG A 147 10.85 -6.44 -0.65
CA ARG A 147 12.11 -7.16 -0.37
C ARG A 147 11.93 -8.32 0.60
N HIS A 148 11.06 -8.16 1.60
CA HIS A 148 10.85 -9.15 2.66
C HIS A 148 9.49 -9.85 2.60
N ASN A 149 8.72 -9.62 1.53
CA ASN A 149 7.36 -10.13 1.35
C ASN A 149 6.42 -9.80 2.55
N GLY A 150 6.63 -8.65 3.18
CA GLY A 150 5.91 -8.17 4.37
C GLY A 150 6.11 -9.02 5.62
N LYS A 151 7.18 -9.84 5.69
CA LYS A 151 7.50 -10.69 6.86
C LYS A 151 8.42 -10.02 7.87
N ARG A 152 8.97 -8.85 7.55
CA ARG A 152 9.85 -8.08 8.42
C ARG A 152 9.32 -6.67 8.52
N ASN A 153 9.48 -6.06 9.69
CA ASN A 153 9.14 -4.68 9.91
C ASN A 153 10.38 -3.81 9.71
N LEU A 154 10.23 -2.70 8.98
CA LEU A 154 11.30 -1.71 8.81
C LEU A 154 11.65 -1.04 10.15
N ALA A 155 10.69 -0.93 11.07
CA ALA A 155 10.90 -0.36 12.39
C ALA A 155 11.98 -1.08 13.22
N ASP A 156 12.26 -2.35 12.89
CA ASP A 156 13.27 -3.18 13.56
C ASP A 156 14.65 -3.09 12.88
N ASP A 157 14.76 -2.41 11.73
CA ASP A 157 16.01 -2.23 10.98
C ASP A 157 16.64 -0.86 11.28
N GLU A 158 17.35 -0.77 12.41
CA GLU A 158 18.01 0.47 12.82
C GLU A 158 19.01 1.00 11.78
N ALA A 159 19.66 0.12 11.03
CA ALA A 159 20.65 0.53 10.04
C ALA A 159 19.95 1.27 8.89
N LYS A 160 18.84 0.72 8.39
CA LYS A 160 18.04 1.35 7.35
C LYS A 160 17.36 2.63 7.86
N ILE A 161 16.89 2.66 9.11
CA ILE A 161 16.34 3.88 9.72
C ILE A 161 17.39 5.00 9.79
N ARG A 162 18.64 4.67 10.15
CA ARG A 162 19.74 5.65 10.16
C ARG A 162 20.04 6.20 8.77
N GLU A 163 20.03 5.35 7.74
CA GLU A 163 20.17 5.75 6.34
C GLU A 163 19.06 6.74 5.92
N ILE A 164 17.80 6.40 6.21
CA ILE A 164 16.64 7.26 5.89
C ILE A 164 16.74 8.62 6.62
N ASN A 165 17.13 8.61 7.89
CA ASN A 165 17.26 9.85 8.67
C ASN A 165 18.40 10.75 8.18
N ALA A 166 19.47 10.17 7.61
CA ALA A 166 20.55 10.96 7.02
C ALA A 166 20.05 11.76 5.79
N ASP A 167 19.15 11.19 4.99
CA ASP A 167 18.52 11.91 3.87
C ASP A 167 17.75 13.16 4.35
N PHE A 168 17.10 13.09 5.52
CA PHE A 168 16.33 14.21 6.06
C PHE A 168 17.17 15.37 6.58
N GLN A 169 18.34 15.08 7.16
CA GLN A 169 19.23 16.11 7.71
C GLN A 169 19.65 17.13 6.65
N GLY A 170 19.92 16.68 5.41
CA GLY A 170 20.28 17.57 4.30
C GLY A 170 19.19 18.54 3.84
N PHE A 171 17.92 18.30 4.20
CA PHE A 171 16.82 19.22 3.95
C PHE A 171 16.48 20.08 5.18
N ALA A 172 16.66 19.54 6.39
CA ALA A 172 16.42 20.27 7.64
C ALA A 172 17.27 21.53 7.74
N ASP A 173 18.51 21.50 7.24
CA ASP A 173 19.42 22.66 7.25
C ASP A 173 18.98 23.80 6.29
N LYS A 174 17.96 23.58 5.46
CA LYS A 174 17.49 24.51 4.41
C LYS A 174 16.11 25.11 4.67
N ILE A 175 15.47 24.77 5.77
CA ILE A 175 14.10 25.15 6.16
C ILE A 175 14.15 25.99 7.41
#